data_AF-A0A6J7CRT0-F1
#
_entry.id   AF-A0A6J7CRT0-F1
#
_cell.length_a   1.000
_cell.length_b   1.000
_cell.length_c   1.000
_cell.angle_alpha   90.00
_cell.angle_beta   90.00
_cell.angle_gamma   90.00
#
_symmetry.space_group_name_H-M   'P 1'
#
loop_
_entity.id
_entity.type
_entity.pdbx_description
1 polymer ?
#
loop_
_entity_poly.entity_id
_entity_poly.type
_entity_poly.pdbx_seq_one_letter_code
_entity_poly.pdbx_strand_id
1 'polypeptide(L)'
;MQSSAAVQRGRTALLALSLVAAAALLAGPARAQQAPNPGYAALTKDVLVNADYWDAKPKMLAAGLGFTNILGVPNADSADPLIAQAAVQAVSGAWNVGLTCASTPTPSQRAYTSAASPRQIFFSYGVAVTNGSGMPVEFSWPVLPSTVDPTDFRVTLSDGSIVTPQATSIMPNMEYNERSTVVLIGAFGTPFPSSEGGLSVTKVEVVRDATPMKLIGPRARKVSAVGMSATKTTSPYDVPSSDPTTWTGPRLTGGKISRMSTAGEKIPALFGGDLRNDGVDLYGKAAKFRLRVLTTGGFSPDGIRSLYPTDYRKFFQVVARSRSGKLVRLITPGKTYRIDGHPLRVLGLADVGIKQASYDACYREDHDNQIDIVLSGSIKAAERVRTVVIPATGNGYQPLYNPGGPGTTPVTGVHYTSPGPRSSQKIVNALRDPMTVTYAAR
;
A
#
# COMPACT_ATOMS: atom_id res chain seq x y z
N MET A 1 87.10 -15.77 46.05
CA MET A 1 87.60 -15.90 44.67
C MET A 1 86.49 -15.35 43.76
N GLN A 2 86.63 -14.16 43.15
CA GLN A 2 87.36 -13.88 41.88
C GLN A 2 86.87 -14.82 40.74
N SER A 3 86.48 -14.38 39.54
CA SER A 3 86.62 -13.09 38.81
C SER A 3 85.72 -13.11 37.52
N SER A 4 85.42 -12.04 36.74
CA SER A 4 85.57 -10.57 36.84
C SER A 4 84.78 -9.84 35.72
N ALA A 5 84.42 -8.56 35.92
CA ALA A 5 84.14 -7.51 34.89
C ALA A 5 82.91 -7.66 33.94
N ALA A 6 82.38 -6.62 33.27
CA ALA A 6 82.74 -5.19 33.11
C ALA A 6 81.46 -4.30 32.97
N VAL A 7 81.42 -3.03 33.42
CA VAL A 7 81.54 -1.76 32.62
C VAL A 7 80.53 -1.71 31.43
N GLN A 8 79.62 -0.74 31.27
CA GLN A 8 79.85 0.72 31.14
C GLN A 8 78.56 1.55 31.34
N ARG A 9 78.65 2.82 31.78
CA ARG A 9 77.50 3.76 31.84
C ARG A 9 77.34 4.56 30.54
N GLY A 10 76.15 4.54 29.93
CA GLY A 10 75.77 5.36 28.77
C GLY A 10 74.66 6.35 29.11
N ARG A 11 74.72 7.57 28.53
CA ARG A 11 73.73 8.64 28.71
C ARG A 11 72.51 8.42 27.81
N THR A 12 71.30 8.56 28.34
CA THR A 12 70.08 8.68 27.53
C THR A 12 69.71 10.15 27.36
N ALA A 13 69.89 10.67 26.14
CA ALA A 13 69.26 11.89 25.66
C ALA A 13 68.50 11.54 24.39
N LEU A 14 67.20 11.87 24.33
CA LEU A 14 66.38 11.65 23.15
C LEU A 14 65.53 12.91 22.91
N LEU A 15 65.68 13.46 21.70
CA LEU A 15 65.03 14.70 21.27
C LEU A 15 63.53 14.51 20.99
N ALA A 16 62.82 15.64 21.00
CA ALA A 16 61.42 15.73 20.65
C ALA A 16 61.17 15.80 19.12
N LEU A 17 60.05 15.19 18.69
CA LEU A 17 59.23 15.55 17.52
C LEU A 17 57.79 15.10 17.90
N SER A 18 56.81 15.94 18.24
CA SER A 18 56.16 17.08 17.56
C SER A 18 54.81 16.71 16.92
N LEU A 19 53.74 17.32 17.45
CA LEU A 19 52.50 17.78 16.78
C LEU A 19 51.36 16.80 16.38
N VAL A 20 50.17 17.15 16.90
CA VAL A 20 48.79 16.93 16.40
C VAL A 20 48.26 15.49 16.21
N ALA A 21 47.41 15.05 17.16
CA ALA A 21 46.18 14.27 16.88
C ALA A 21 45.29 14.12 18.15
N ALA A 22 44.29 14.99 18.34
CA ALA A 22 43.31 14.84 19.44
C ALA A 22 41.95 15.51 19.14
N ALA A 23 41.37 15.25 17.95
CA ALA A 23 40.04 15.74 17.57
C ALA A 23 39.35 14.84 16.52
N ALA A 24 39.10 13.56 16.86
CA ALA A 24 38.43 12.61 15.96
C ALA A 24 37.67 11.50 16.70
N LEU A 25 36.75 11.84 17.61
CA LEU A 25 35.87 10.88 18.31
C LEU A 25 34.42 11.37 18.42
N LEU A 26 33.80 11.69 17.27
CA LEU A 26 32.33 11.76 17.10
C LEU A 26 31.95 11.46 15.63
N ALA A 27 32.48 10.39 15.07
CA ALA A 27 31.97 9.81 13.83
C ALA A 27 31.08 8.61 14.19
N GLY A 28 29.75 8.76 14.03
CA GLY A 28 28.86 7.60 13.98
C GLY A 28 29.23 6.68 12.81
N PRO A 29 28.75 5.43 12.77
CA PRO A 29 29.07 4.52 11.68
C PRO A 29 28.66 5.14 10.36
N ALA A 30 29.65 5.39 9.48
CA ALA A 30 29.38 5.90 8.16
C ALA A 30 28.45 4.92 7.44
N ARG A 31 27.26 5.39 7.03
CA ARG A 31 26.30 4.60 6.27
C ARG A 31 27.00 4.11 5.02
N ALA A 32 27.35 2.82 4.98
CA ALA A 32 27.99 2.20 3.83
C ALA A 32 27.19 2.56 2.58
N GLN A 33 27.84 3.15 1.59
CA GLN A 33 27.17 3.75 0.45
C GLN A 33 26.44 2.65 -0.32
N GLN A 34 25.12 2.58 -0.11
CA GLN A 34 24.27 1.53 -0.66
C GLN A 34 24.40 1.57 -2.19
N ALA A 35 24.56 0.39 -2.81
CA ALA A 35 24.69 0.28 -4.25
C ALA A 35 23.53 1.01 -4.94
N PRO A 36 23.77 1.75 -6.04
CA PRO A 36 22.73 2.53 -6.71
C PRO A 36 21.51 1.67 -7.02
N ASN A 37 20.36 2.06 -6.47
CA ASN A 37 19.12 1.32 -6.62
C ASN A 37 18.20 2.04 -7.62
N PRO A 38 18.20 1.66 -8.91
CA PRO A 38 17.50 2.42 -9.94
C PRO A 38 15.98 2.33 -9.79
N GLY A 39 15.44 1.23 -9.26
CA GLY A 39 14.00 1.07 -9.01
C GLY A 39 13.52 2.04 -7.94
N TYR A 40 14.13 1.99 -6.74
CA TYR A 40 13.81 2.91 -5.66
C TYR A 40 14.07 4.38 -6.04
N ALA A 41 15.18 4.67 -6.71
CA ALA A 41 15.49 6.02 -7.21
C ALA A 41 14.53 6.53 -8.30
N ALA A 42 13.74 5.65 -8.93
CA ALA A 42 12.67 6.06 -9.84
C ALA A 42 11.34 6.34 -9.10
N LEU A 43 11.09 5.66 -7.98
CA LEU A 43 9.92 5.87 -7.12
C LEU A 43 10.03 7.15 -6.28
N THR A 44 11.22 7.48 -5.78
CA THR A 44 11.48 8.70 -4.98
C THR A 44 11.54 10.00 -5.81
N LYS A 45 11.33 9.94 -7.13
CA LYS A 45 11.23 11.15 -7.97
C LYS A 45 9.95 11.93 -7.68
N ASP A 46 10.10 13.23 -7.45
CA ASP A 46 8.99 14.16 -7.25
C ASP A 46 8.22 14.44 -8.54
N VAL A 47 7.43 13.46 -8.97
CA VAL A 47 6.51 13.55 -10.09
C VAL A 47 5.11 13.20 -9.58
N LEU A 48 4.19 14.15 -9.70
CA LEU A 48 2.76 14.03 -9.47
C LEU A 48 2.08 14.62 -10.70
N VAL A 49 1.17 13.86 -11.32
CA VAL A 49 0.44 14.29 -12.51
C VAL A 49 -1.02 14.03 -12.25
N ASN A 50 -1.81 15.09 -12.07
CA ASN A 50 -3.24 14.98 -11.77
C ASN A 50 -3.53 14.07 -10.55
N ALA A 51 -2.66 14.13 -9.53
CA ALA A 51 -2.75 13.30 -8.33
C ALA A 51 -3.89 13.66 -7.41
N ASP A 52 -4.67 12.64 -7.03
CA ASP A 52 -5.88 12.82 -6.25
C ASP A 52 -5.56 13.29 -4.83
N TYR A 53 -6.22 14.37 -4.40
CA TYR A 53 -6.40 14.67 -2.99
C TYR A 53 -7.87 14.45 -2.56
N TRP A 54 -8.03 14.02 -1.33
CA TRP A 54 -9.22 13.40 -0.75
C TRP A 54 -9.96 14.29 0.25
N ASP A 55 -9.31 15.33 0.77
CA ASP A 55 -9.86 16.27 1.74
C ASP A 55 -9.32 17.69 1.48
N ALA A 56 -10.09 18.72 1.86
CA ALA A 56 -9.65 20.11 1.81
C ALA A 56 -8.48 20.43 2.78
N LYS A 57 -8.22 19.57 3.77
CA LYS A 57 -7.09 19.68 4.71
C LYS A 57 -6.14 18.48 4.62
N PRO A 58 -4.83 18.68 4.83
CA PRO A 58 -3.87 17.59 4.88
C PRO A 58 -4.00 16.85 6.22
N LYS A 59 -4.06 15.52 6.18
CA LYS A 59 -4.12 14.64 7.36
C LYS A 59 -3.74 13.21 6.97
N MET A 60 -3.36 12.40 7.96
CA MET A 60 -3.39 10.94 7.83
C MET A 60 -4.86 10.49 7.85
N LEU A 61 -5.28 9.68 6.89
CA LEU A 61 -6.63 9.09 6.79
C LEU A 61 -6.73 7.80 7.58
N ALA A 62 -5.70 6.96 7.48
CA ALA A 62 -5.51 5.78 8.29
C ALA A 62 -4.04 5.34 8.27
N ALA A 63 -3.69 4.49 9.22
CA ALA A 63 -2.50 3.68 9.27
C ALA A 63 -2.78 2.51 10.20
N GLY A 64 -2.08 1.40 10.02
CA GLY A 64 -2.13 0.27 10.94
C GLY A 64 -1.65 -1.00 10.26
N LEU A 65 -1.31 -2.01 11.06
CA LEU A 65 -0.78 -3.28 10.59
C LEU A 65 -1.65 -3.84 9.45
N GLY A 66 -1.03 -3.99 8.28
CA GLY A 66 -1.66 -4.63 7.13
C GLY A 66 -1.59 -6.14 7.28
N PHE A 67 -0.36 -6.64 7.47
CA PHE A 67 0.01 -8.05 7.53
C PHE A 67 1.45 -8.21 8.04
N THR A 68 1.82 -9.39 8.54
CA THR A 68 3.15 -9.69 9.11
C THR A 68 3.98 -10.63 8.24
N ASN A 69 5.30 -10.56 8.41
CA ASN A 69 6.32 -11.54 7.98
C ASN A 69 6.51 -11.84 6.49
N ILE A 70 5.59 -11.45 5.60
CA ILE A 70 5.64 -11.86 4.18
C ILE A 70 6.43 -10.90 3.25
N LEU A 71 7.07 -9.85 3.77
CA LEU A 71 7.95 -8.97 2.96
C LEU A 71 9.43 -9.27 3.20
N GLY A 72 10.13 -9.72 2.16
CA GLY A 72 11.53 -10.11 2.28
C GLY A 72 11.71 -11.57 2.66
N VAL A 73 10.82 -12.46 2.21
CA VAL A 73 10.89 -13.90 2.50
C VAL A 73 11.97 -14.53 1.61
N PRO A 74 13.07 -15.09 2.16
CA PRO A 74 14.11 -15.73 1.36
C PRO A 74 13.53 -16.84 0.47
N ASN A 75 13.97 -16.94 -0.77
CA ASN A 75 13.50 -17.93 -1.77
C ASN A 75 12.01 -17.84 -2.19
N ALA A 76 11.23 -16.83 -1.77
CA ALA A 76 9.85 -16.67 -2.23
C ALA A 76 9.71 -16.40 -3.74
N ASP A 77 10.78 -15.92 -4.39
CA ASP A 77 10.92 -15.76 -5.84
C ASP A 77 11.74 -16.89 -6.51
N SER A 78 11.88 -18.04 -5.84
CA SER A 78 12.49 -19.24 -6.41
C SER A 78 11.78 -19.68 -7.69
N ALA A 79 12.57 -20.07 -8.70
CA ALA A 79 12.05 -20.68 -9.92
C ALA A 79 11.48 -22.10 -9.70
N ASP A 80 11.89 -22.77 -8.62
CA ASP A 80 11.24 -23.98 -8.12
C ASP A 80 10.05 -23.58 -7.23
N PRO A 81 8.80 -23.88 -7.62
CA PRO A 81 7.61 -23.49 -6.88
C PRO A 81 7.45 -24.24 -5.55
N LEU A 82 8.04 -25.43 -5.38
CA LEU A 82 7.99 -26.16 -4.10
C LEU A 82 8.90 -25.47 -3.07
N ILE A 83 10.07 -25.00 -3.49
CA ILE A 83 10.98 -24.20 -2.64
C ILE A 83 10.31 -22.86 -2.27
N ALA A 84 9.70 -22.17 -3.24
CA ALA A 84 8.99 -20.92 -2.98
C ALA A 84 7.81 -21.11 -2.02
N GLN A 85 6.98 -22.15 -2.25
CA GLN A 85 5.87 -22.51 -1.38
C GLN A 85 6.34 -22.81 0.05
N ALA A 86 7.35 -23.66 0.22
CA ALA A 86 7.87 -24.03 1.53
C ALA A 86 8.40 -22.81 2.29
N ALA A 87 9.14 -21.92 1.62
CA ALA A 87 9.65 -20.70 2.23
C ALA A 87 8.55 -19.72 2.68
N VAL A 88 7.49 -19.57 1.88
CA VAL A 88 6.34 -18.70 2.20
C VAL A 88 5.51 -19.29 3.34
N GLN A 89 5.25 -20.60 3.33
CA GLN A 89 4.50 -21.28 4.39
C GLN A 89 5.28 -21.29 5.72
N ALA A 90 6.61 -21.36 5.70
CA ALA A 90 7.47 -21.28 6.89
C ALA A 90 7.38 -19.94 7.65
N VAL A 91 6.86 -18.87 7.03
CA VAL A 91 6.59 -17.57 7.67
C VAL A 91 5.09 -17.28 7.84
N SER A 92 4.25 -18.32 7.82
CA SER A 92 2.79 -18.23 7.89
C SER A 92 2.12 -17.52 6.71
N GLY A 93 2.82 -17.39 5.58
CA GLY A 93 2.26 -16.85 4.33
C GLY A 93 1.34 -17.86 3.63
N ALA A 94 0.28 -17.35 2.99
CA ALA A 94 -0.58 -18.15 2.14
C ALA A 94 0.08 -18.48 0.80
N TRP A 95 -0.23 -19.66 0.26
CA TRP A 95 0.17 -20.12 -1.06
C TRP A 95 -0.99 -20.88 -1.73
N ASN A 96 -1.48 -20.37 -2.86
CA ASN A 96 -2.53 -21.02 -3.64
C ASN A 96 -1.97 -22.22 -4.43
N VAL A 97 -2.71 -23.32 -4.52
CA VAL A 97 -2.39 -24.46 -5.41
C VAL A 97 -3.52 -24.74 -6.40
N GLY A 98 -3.24 -25.53 -7.44
CA GLY A 98 -4.24 -25.95 -8.42
C GLY A 98 -4.81 -24.83 -9.30
N LEU A 99 -4.02 -23.78 -9.57
CA LEU A 99 -4.48 -22.63 -10.35
C LEU A 99 -4.83 -22.99 -11.80
N THR A 100 -6.02 -22.60 -12.23
CA THR A 100 -6.42 -22.65 -13.65
C THR A 100 -6.10 -21.32 -14.32
N CYS A 101 -5.19 -21.35 -15.29
CA CYS A 101 -4.63 -20.16 -15.93
C CYS A 101 -4.66 -20.29 -17.46
N ALA A 102 -5.84 -20.10 -18.05
CA ALA A 102 -6.04 -20.09 -19.49
C ALA A 102 -5.51 -18.80 -20.15
N SER A 103 -5.44 -17.71 -19.39
CA SER A 103 -4.99 -16.38 -19.85
C SER A 103 -3.48 -16.23 -19.93
N THR A 104 -2.69 -17.06 -19.24
CA THR A 104 -1.22 -16.97 -19.19
C THR A 104 -0.60 -18.34 -18.87
N PRO A 105 0.27 -18.90 -19.73
CA PRO A 105 0.82 -20.25 -19.55
C PRO A 105 1.83 -20.39 -18.40
N THR A 106 2.38 -19.27 -17.91
CA THR A 106 3.26 -19.25 -16.73
C THR A 106 2.67 -18.28 -15.69
N PRO A 107 2.03 -18.82 -14.64
CA PRO A 107 1.55 -18.04 -13.51
C PRO A 107 2.66 -17.14 -12.93
N SER A 108 2.33 -15.90 -12.60
CA SER A 108 3.27 -15.05 -11.86
C SER A 108 3.29 -15.47 -10.38
N GLN A 109 4.37 -15.16 -9.66
CA GLN A 109 4.45 -15.37 -8.20
C GLN A 109 3.22 -14.79 -7.46
N ARG A 110 2.68 -13.64 -7.91
CA ARG A 110 1.49 -13.00 -7.33
C ARG A 110 0.20 -13.81 -7.44
N ALA A 111 0.08 -14.71 -8.42
CA ALA A 111 -1.05 -15.63 -8.51
C ALA A 111 -1.03 -16.68 -7.38
N TYR A 112 0.16 -17.03 -6.92
CA TYR A 112 0.38 -17.99 -5.84
C TYR A 112 0.41 -17.35 -4.45
N THR A 113 1.04 -16.19 -4.30
CA THR A 113 1.23 -15.57 -2.98
C THR A 113 1.39 -14.06 -3.04
N SER A 114 0.97 -13.38 -1.97
CA SER A 114 1.27 -11.97 -1.74
C SER A 114 2.61 -11.73 -1.00
N ALA A 115 3.37 -12.78 -0.69
CA ALA A 115 4.76 -12.65 -0.22
C ALA A 115 5.72 -12.09 -1.29
N ALA A 116 6.80 -11.44 -0.85
CA ALA A 116 7.83 -10.85 -1.71
C ALA A 116 9.24 -11.21 -1.21
N SER A 117 10.22 -11.35 -2.11
CA SER A 117 11.60 -11.71 -1.78
C SER A 117 12.46 -10.51 -1.33
N PRO A 118 13.60 -10.73 -0.64
CA PRO A 118 14.54 -9.65 -0.30
C PRO A 118 15.03 -8.85 -1.51
N ARG A 119 15.13 -9.50 -2.68
CA ARG A 119 15.50 -8.85 -3.95
C ARG A 119 14.41 -7.90 -4.45
N GLN A 120 13.14 -8.32 -4.38
CA GLN A 120 11.99 -7.50 -4.76
C GLN A 120 11.81 -6.31 -3.81
N ILE A 121 11.97 -6.52 -2.50
CA ILE A 121 11.96 -5.45 -1.50
C ILE A 121 13.11 -4.48 -1.74
N PHE A 122 14.35 -4.97 -1.92
CA PHE A 122 15.48 -4.11 -2.27
C PHE A 122 15.16 -3.22 -3.47
N PHE A 123 14.76 -3.80 -4.61
CA PHE A 123 14.47 -3.04 -5.83
C PHE A 123 13.42 -1.92 -5.67
N SER A 124 12.45 -2.08 -4.76
CA SER A 124 11.32 -1.15 -4.60
C SER A 124 11.37 -0.26 -3.33
N TYR A 125 12.24 -0.56 -2.37
CA TYR A 125 12.37 0.15 -1.08
C TYR A 125 13.82 0.60 -0.78
N GLY A 126 14.79 0.33 -1.65
CA GLY A 126 16.19 0.76 -1.48
C GLY A 126 17.02 -0.11 -0.53
N VAL A 127 16.37 -0.88 0.35
CA VAL A 127 16.97 -1.79 1.33
C VAL A 127 16.39 -3.19 1.20
N ALA A 128 17.22 -4.22 1.41
CA ALA A 128 16.71 -5.56 1.63
C ALA A 128 16.17 -5.67 3.07
N VAL A 129 15.01 -6.28 3.22
CA VAL A 129 14.43 -6.68 4.51
C VAL A 129 14.30 -8.20 4.52
N THR A 130 14.28 -8.80 5.70
CA THR A 130 13.95 -10.22 5.90
C THR A 130 12.73 -10.33 6.80
N ASN A 131 11.70 -11.05 6.34
CA ASN A 131 10.46 -11.35 7.08
C ASN A 131 9.80 -10.13 7.74
N GLY A 132 9.74 -9.01 7.02
CA GLY A 132 9.08 -7.78 7.45
C GLY A 132 7.56 -7.83 7.37
N SER A 133 6.92 -7.07 8.25
CA SER A 133 5.49 -6.75 8.20
C SER A 133 5.24 -5.59 7.25
N GLY A 134 4.10 -5.60 6.54
CA GLY A 134 3.65 -4.49 5.71
C GLY A 134 2.67 -3.59 6.47
N MET A 135 2.91 -2.28 6.43
CA MET A 135 2.00 -1.28 6.98
C MET A 135 1.81 -0.10 6.01
N PRO A 136 0.69 -0.09 5.28
CA PRO A 136 0.24 1.07 4.51
C PRO A 136 -0.23 2.23 5.41
N VAL A 137 0.03 3.44 4.93
CA VAL A 137 -0.27 4.72 5.59
C VAL A 137 -0.88 5.64 4.55
N GLU A 138 -2.19 5.86 4.66
CA GLU A 138 -2.96 6.66 3.71
C GLU A 138 -3.02 8.13 4.16
N PHE A 139 -2.68 9.05 3.25
CA PHE A 139 -2.78 10.49 3.46
C PHE A 139 -3.91 11.10 2.64
N SER A 140 -4.47 12.21 3.12
CA SER A 140 -5.54 12.90 2.39
C SER A 140 -5.03 13.66 1.17
N TRP A 141 -3.74 14.00 1.13
CA TRP A 141 -3.06 14.66 0.01
C TRP A 141 -1.88 13.80 -0.42
N PRO A 142 -1.49 13.82 -1.71
CA PRO A 142 -0.37 13.04 -2.20
C PRO A 142 0.94 13.46 -1.53
N VAL A 143 1.80 12.48 -1.27
CA VAL A 143 3.12 12.69 -0.67
C VAL A 143 4.08 13.29 -1.69
N LEU A 144 5.12 13.97 -1.20
CA LEU A 144 6.28 14.37 -2.01
C LEU A 144 7.34 13.26 -1.89
N PRO A 145 7.51 12.38 -2.89
CA PRO A 145 8.24 11.10 -2.74
C PRO A 145 9.70 11.22 -2.31
N SER A 146 10.40 12.31 -2.67
CA SER A 146 11.79 12.55 -2.23
C SER A 146 11.93 12.87 -0.74
N THR A 147 10.81 13.10 -0.05
CA THR A 147 10.75 13.42 1.38
C THR A 147 10.12 12.29 2.21
N VAL A 148 10.20 11.04 1.74
CA VAL A 148 9.68 9.89 2.48
C VAL A 148 10.86 9.01 2.89
N ASP A 149 11.21 9.05 4.18
CA ASP A 149 12.24 8.20 4.78
C ASP A 149 11.65 7.38 5.95
N PRO A 150 12.22 6.21 6.31
CA PRO A 150 11.88 5.52 7.54
C PRO A 150 11.90 6.40 8.81
N THR A 151 12.80 7.38 8.92
CA THR A 151 12.90 8.23 10.13
C THR A 151 11.76 9.23 10.30
N ASP A 152 10.97 9.48 9.25
CA ASP A 152 9.74 10.28 9.36
C ASP A 152 8.66 9.61 10.23
N PHE A 153 8.74 8.30 10.48
CA PHE A 153 7.66 7.53 11.10
C PHE A 153 8.03 6.97 12.48
N ARG A 154 7.09 7.14 13.42
CA ARG A 154 7.09 6.47 14.71
C ARG A 154 5.88 5.54 14.79
N VAL A 155 6.14 4.25 15.06
CA VAL A 155 5.10 3.23 15.23
C VAL A 155 5.08 2.80 16.68
N THR A 156 3.93 2.89 17.35
CA THR A 156 3.71 2.36 18.70
C THR A 156 2.94 1.05 18.61
N LEU A 157 3.39 0.03 19.34
CA LEU A 157 2.77 -1.29 19.37
C LEU A 157 1.90 -1.49 20.64
N SER A 158 1.21 -2.63 20.73
CA SER A 158 0.26 -2.92 21.82
C SER A 158 0.92 -3.18 23.17
N ASP A 159 2.21 -3.49 23.21
CA ASP A 159 3.04 -3.56 24.43
C ASP A 159 3.64 -2.20 24.86
N GLY A 160 3.36 -1.13 24.10
CA GLY A 160 3.93 0.20 24.33
C GLY A 160 5.33 0.40 23.75
N SER A 161 5.92 -0.62 23.11
CA SER A 161 7.20 -0.47 22.40
C SER A 161 7.05 0.48 21.20
N ILE A 162 8.18 1.10 20.83
CA ILE A 162 8.26 2.04 19.72
C ILE A 162 9.24 1.51 18.67
N VAL A 163 8.76 1.43 17.43
CA VAL A 163 9.52 0.93 16.28
C VAL A 163 9.62 2.02 15.21
N THR A 164 10.84 2.26 14.73
CA THR A 164 11.09 2.96 13.47
C THR A 164 11.05 1.93 12.34
N PRO A 165 10.38 2.19 11.20
CA PRO A 165 10.44 1.30 10.04
C PRO A 165 11.88 0.97 9.61
N GLN A 166 12.05 -0.18 8.96
CA GLN A 166 13.30 -0.54 8.28
C GLN A 166 13.34 0.03 6.86
N ALA A 167 12.18 0.18 6.22
CA ALA A 167 12.04 0.65 4.85
C ALA A 167 10.72 1.38 4.62
N THR A 168 10.70 2.29 3.64
CA THR A 168 9.49 3.01 3.20
C THR A 168 9.49 3.16 1.68
N SER A 169 8.32 3.12 1.04
CA SER A 169 8.16 3.38 -0.39
C SER A 169 6.74 3.82 -0.72
N ILE A 170 6.54 4.37 -1.91
CA ILE A 170 5.20 4.57 -2.49
C ILE A 170 4.66 3.29 -3.17
N MET A 171 5.53 2.34 -3.55
CA MET A 171 5.14 1.02 -4.08
C MET A 171 4.13 0.35 -3.12
N PRO A 172 2.98 -0.15 -3.57
CA PRO A 172 2.53 -0.35 -4.98
C PRO A 172 1.93 0.85 -5.73
N ASN A 173 1.66 1.97 -5.06
CA ASN A 173 1.02 3.19 -5.57
C ASN A 173 1.98 4.03 -6.47
N MET A 174 2.43 3.43 -7.57
CA MET A 174 3.50 3.95 -8.43
C MET A 174 3.05 5.04 -9.40
N GLU A 175 1.80 4.97 -9.84
CA GLU A 175 1.20 5.87 -10.83
C GLU A 175 1.25 7.32 -10.37
N TYR A 176 1.44 8.24 -11.31
CA TYR A 176 1.66 9.64 -10.98
C TYR A 176 0.41 10.35 -10.45
N ASN A 177 -0.79 9.78 -10.60
CA ASN A 177 -2.00 10.31 -9.96
C ASN A 177 -2.38 9.64 -8.62
N GLU A 178 -1.64 8.63 -8.19
CA GLU A 178 -2.03 7.66 -7.15
C GLU A 178 -1.33 7.87 -5.79
N ARG A 179 -0.37 8.79 -5.70
CA ARG A 179 0.66 8.83 -4.63
C ARG A 179 0.18 9.35 -3.26
N SER A 180 -1.01 8.95 -2.82
CA SER A 180 -1.59 9.25 -1.49
C SER A 180 -1.19 8.27 -0.40
N THR A 181 -0.53 7.16 -0.73
CA THR A 181 -0.19 6.10 0.23
C THR A 181 1.32 5.87 0.28
N VAL A 182 1.85 5.68 1.49
CA VAL A 182 3.21 5.17 1.73
C VAL A 182 3.09 3.81 2.40
N VAL A 183 3.87 2.83 1.96
CA VAL A 183 4.00 1.55 2.64
C VAL A 183 5.28 1.55 3.45
N LEU A 184 5.17 1.24 4.74
CA LEU A 184 6.29 1.00 5.63
C LEU A 184 6.55 -0.51 5.73
N ILE A 185 7.80 -0.90 5.92
CA ILE A 185 8.22 -2.28 6.22
C ILE A 185 9.00 -2.29 7.53
N GLY A 186 8.70 -3.24 8.42
CA GLY A 186 9.41 -3.42 9.68
C GLY A 186 8.79 -4.50 10.57
N ALA A 187 9.23 -4.57 11.84
CA ALA A 187 8.65 -5.44 12.85
C ALA A 187 7.44 -4.73 13.51
N PHE A 188 6.25 -4.86 12.92
CA PHE A 188 5.06 -4.12 13.34
C PHE A 188 4.00 -4.98 14.06
N GLY A 189 4.26 -6.27 14.24
CA GLY A 189 3.36 -7.17 14.95
C GLY A 189 3.68 -8.64 14.71
N THR A 190 2.78 -9.50 15.17
CA THR A 190 2.86 -10.97 15.04
C THR A 190 1.59 -11.53 14.37
N PRO A 191 1.66 -12.69 13.69
CA PRO A 191 0.51 -13.35 13.07
C PRO A 191 -0.39 -14.06 14.10
N PHE A 192 -0.71 -13.41 15.21
CA PHE A 192 -1.55 -13.97 16.28
C PHE A 192 -2.66 -12.99 16.65
N PRO A 193 -3.85 -13.48 17.05
CA PRO A 193 -4.91 -12.64 17.60
C PRO A 193 -4.45 -11.90 18.86
N SER A 194 -4.99 -10.70 19.12
CA SER A 194 -4.69 -9.95 20.35
C SER A 194 -5.11 -10.71 21.62
N SER A 195 -6.13 -11.58 21.52
CA SER A 195 -6.56 -12.50 22.59
C SER A 195 -5.54 -13.58 22.96
N GLU A 196 -4.57 -13.83 22.07
CA GLU A 196 -3.49 -14.81 22.25
C GLU A 196 -2.14 -14.13 22.54
N GLY A 197 -2.16 -12.85 22.91
CA GLY A 197 -0.96 -12.04 23.15
C GLY A 197 -0.33 -11.48 21.88
N GLY A 198 -1.05 -11.48 20.75
CA GLY A 198 -0.58 -10.95 19.48
C GLY A 198 -0.18 -9.47 19.54
N LEU A 199 1.05 -9.17 19.12
CA LEU A 199 1.57 -7.82 19.01
C LEU A 199 0.97 -7.12 17.77
N SER A 200 0.49 -5.89 17.92
CA SER A 200 -0.10 -5.13 16.82
C SER A 200 0.15 -3.62 16.95
N VAL A 201 -0.01 -2.89 15.85
CA VAL A 201 0.16 -1.42 15.80
C VAL A 201 -1.03 -0.72 16.45
N THR A 202 -0.76 0.07 17.49
CA THR A 202 -1.76 0.90 18.17
C THR A 202 -1.79 2.35 17.66
N LYS A 203 -0.63 2.88 17.26
CA LYS A 203 -0.49 4.26 16.77
C LYS A 203 0.62 4.38 15.73
N VAL A 204 0.40 5.21 14.72
CA VAL A 204 1.44 5.68 13.79
C VAL A 204 1.45 7.20 13.81
N GLU A 205 2.63 7.79 13.86
CA GLU A 205 2.84 9.24 13.85
C GLU A 205 3.91 9.61 12.83
N VAL A 206 3.70 10.69 12.09
CA VAL A 206 4.79 11.37 11.38
C VAL A 206 5.50 12.30 12.37
N VAL A 207 6.79 12.05 12.59
CA VAL A 207 7.65 12.78 13.53
C VAL A 207 8.60 13.73 12.79
N ARG A 208 9.23 14.64 13.54
CA ARG A 208 10.25 15.53 12.98
C ARG A 208 11.61 14.83 12.99
N ASP A 209 12.28 14.85 11.85
CA ASP A 209 13.68 14.48 11.69
C ASP A 209 14.48 15.60 10.98
N ALA A 210 15.58 15.25 10.31
CA ALA A 210 16.41 16.16 9.53
C ALA A 210 15.84 16.50 8.14
N THR A 211 14.92 15.70 7.60
CA THR A 211 14.39 15.78 6.23
C THR A 211 12.85 15.71 6.18
N PRO A 212 12.10 16.51 6.96
CA PRO A 212 10.73 16.16 7.32
C PRO A 212 9.78 15.99 6.14
N MET A 213 9.00 14.91 6.19
CA MET A 213 8.00 14.53 5.20
C MET A 213 7.04 15.64 4.84
N LYS A 214 6.73 15.73 3.54
CA LYS A 214 5.83 16.73 2.96
C LYS A 214 4.75 16.09 2.11
N LEU A 215 3.58 16.71 2.13
CA LEU A 215 2.46 16.47 1.22
C LEU A 215 2.33 17.64 0.24
N ILE A 216 1.77 17.38 -0.95
CA ILE A 216 1.48 18.38 -1.98
C ILE A 216 -0.04 18.63 -2.03
N GLY A 217 -0.43 19.84 -1.67
CA GLY A 217 -1.82 20.28 -1.73
C GLY A 217 -2.17 21.12 -2.96
N PRO A 218 -3.41 21.64 -2.99
CA PRO A 218 -3.89 22.55 -4.04
C PRO A 218 -2.90 23.68 -4.34
N ARG A 219 -2.78 24.04 -5.62
CA ARG A 219 -1.80 25.02 -6.14
C ARG A 219 -0.34 24.64 -5.84
N ALA A 220 -0.03 23.33 -5.84
CA ALA A 220 1.30 22.78 -5.58
C ALA A 220 1.91 23.16 -4.22
N ARG A 221 1.07 23.51 -3.22
CA ARG A 221 1.54 23.92 -1.89
C ARG A 221 2.13 22.73 -1.14
N LYS A 222 3.44 22.79 -0.87
CA LYS A 222 4.13 21.88 0.07
C LYS A 222 3.66 22.16 1.50
N VAL A 223 3.27 21.12 2.23
CA VAL A 223 2.93 21.18 3.66
C VAL A 223 3.62 20.03 4.39
N SER A 224 4.18 20.28 5.57
CA SER A 224 4.80 19.22 6.37
C SER A 224 3.75 18.26 6.93
N ALA A 225 4.06 16.96 6.93
CA ALA A 225 3.22 15.92 7.52
C ALA A 225 3.45 15.72 9.04
N VAL A 226 4.49 16.36 9.62
CA VAL A 226 4.84 16.24 11.05
C VAL A 226 3.65 16.53 11.97
N GLY A 227 3.40 15.62 12.91
CA GLY A 227 2.29 15.69 13.85
C GLY A 227 0.98 15.07 13.34
N MET A 228 0.95 14.57 12.09
CA MET A 228 -0.17 13.72 11.63
C MET A 228 -0.04 12.33 12.23
N SER A 229 -1.17 11.78 12.69
CA SER A 229 -1.21 10.45 13.30
C SER A 229 -2.51 9.73 13.03
N ALA A 230 -2.48 8.40 13.09
CA ALA A 230 -3.67 7.55 13.16
C ALA A 230 -3.49 6.51 14.28
N THR A 231 -4.62 6.09 14.86
CA THR A 231 -4.70 5.07 15.90
C THR A 231 -5.56 3.91 15.44
N LYS A 232 -5.17 2.69 15.76
CA LYS A 232 -5.98 1.47 15.57
C LYS A 232 -5.99 0.70 16.90
N THR A 233 -7.11 0.05 17.22
CA THR A 233 -7.26 -0.73 18.47
C THR A 233 -7.50 -2.21 18.18
N THR A 234 -7.21 -2.65 16.96
CA THR A 234 -7.47 -4.01 16.47
C THR A 234 -6.37 -4.47 15.53
N SER A 235 -5.96 -5.72 15.67
CA SER A 235 -5.05 -6.42 14.77
C SER A 235 -5.81 -6.93 13.54
N PRO A 236 -5.22 -6.92 12.32
CA PRO A 236 -5.76 -7.68 11.21
C PRO A 236 -5.78 -9.19 11.50
N TYR A 237 -5.09 -9.70 12.54
CA TYR A 237 -5.11 -11.11 12.94
C TYR A 237 -6.14 -11.43 14.04
N ASP A 238 -6.90 -10.44 14.52
CA ASP A 238 -7.98 -10.69 15.48
C ASP A 238 -9.09 -11.54 14.84
N VAL A 239 -9.56 -12.55 15.57
CA VAL A 239 -10.61 -13.47 15.12
C VAL A 239 -11.89 -12.70 14.76
N PRO A 240 -12.45 -12.86 13.55
CA PRO A 240 -13.62 -12.11 13.13
C PRO A 240 -14.86 -12.54 13.93
N SER A 241 -15.61 -11.57 14.45
CA SER A 241 -16.86 -11.84 15.18
C SER A 241 -17.99 -12.32 14.25
N SER A 242 -19.14 -12.70 14.81
CA SER A 242 -20.35 -13.00 14.02
C SER A 242 -21.00 -11.76 13.37
N ASP A 243 -20.66 -10.55 13.82
CA ASP A 243 -21.11 -9.30 13.21
C ASP A 243 -20.08 -8.79 12.19
N PRO A 244 -20.39 -8.81 10.88
CA PRO A 244 -19.47 -8.36 9.85
C PRO A 244 -19.19 -6.85 9.88
N THR A 245 -19.87 -6.05 10.70
CA THR A 245 -19.53 -4.63 10.89
C THR A 245 -18.34 -4.39 11.81
N THR A 246 -17.95 -5.39 12.61
CA THR A 246 -16.84 -5.29 13.58
C THR A 246 -15.57 -6.01 13.16
N TRP A 247 -15.54 -6.61 11.97
CA TRP A 247 -14.35 -7.28 11.42
C TRP A 247 -13.16 -6.31 11.26
N THR A 248 -11.95 -6.82 11.47
CA THR A 248 -10.73 -6.01 11.72
C THR A 248 -9.80 -5.86 10.51
N GLY A 249 -10.16 -6.53 9.40
CA GLY A 249 -9.49 -6.45 8.11
C GLY A 249 -9.64 -5.09 7.43
N PRO A 250 -9.38 -5.00 6.11
CA PRO A 250 -9.18 -3.72 5.47
C PRO A 250 -10.50 -3.00 5.17
N ARG A 251 -10.42 -1.67 5.14
CA ARG A 251 -11.57 -0.79 4.95
C ARG A 251 -11.26 0.32 3.96
N LEU A 252 -12.31 1.00 3.51
CA LEU A 252 -12.18 2.24 2.77
C LEU A 252 -11.81 3.41 3.70
N THR A 253 -11.01 4.33 3.19
CA THR A 253 -10.54 5.55 3.88
C THR A 253 -10.94 6.81 3.11
N GLY A 254 -10.95 6.72 1.77
CA GLY A 254 -11.28 7.80 0.85
C GLY A 254 -12.24 7.32 -0.24
N GLY A 255 -12.98 8.25 -0.83
CA GLY A 255 -13.87 7.99 -1.96
C GLY A 255 -14.23 9.27 -2.66
N LYS A 256 -14.03 9.34 -3.99
CA LYS A 256 -14.20 10.56 -4.77
C LYS A 256 -14.79 10.24 -6.14
N ILE A 257 -15.79 11.00 -6.59
CA ILE A 257 -16.33 10.91 -7.95
C ILE A 257 -15.90 12.12 -8.78
N SER A 258 -15.19 11.88 -9.87
CA SER A 258 -14.68 12.88 -10.81
C SER A 258 -15.09 12.55 -12.24
N ARG A 259 -14.76 13.43 -13.19
CA ARG A 259 -14.87 13.11 -14.62
C ARG A 259 -13.73 12.16 -14.99
N MET A 260 -14.00 11.22 -15.89
CA MET A 260 -12.96 10.29 -16.36
C MET A 260 -11.82 11.07 -17.03
N SER A 261 -10.58 10.71 -16.68
CA SER A 261 -9.33 11.32 -17.10
C SER A 261 -8.26 10.24 -17.04
N THR A 262 -7.37 10.17 -18.02
CA THR A 262 -6.19 9.29 -18.04
C THR A 262 -4.90 10.04 -17.72
N ALA A 263 -5.02 11.28 -17.20
CA ALA A 263 -3.88 12.04 -16.73
C ALA A 263 -3.35 11.42 -15.44
N GLY A 264 -2.14 10.87 -15.52
CA GLY A 264 -1.37 10.36 -14.38
C GLY A 264 -1.28 8.83 -14.27
N GLU A 265 -2.02 8.05 -15.06
CA GLU A 265 -2.02 6.57 -15.07
C GLU A 265 -0.69 5.96 -15.61
N LYS A 266 0.38 6.75 -15.68
CA LYS A 266 1.72 6.28 -16.04
C LYS A 266 2.54 6.03 -14.79
N ILE A 267 3.40 5.03 -14.87
CA ILE A 267 4.36 4.66 -13.83
C ILE A 267 5.79 4.98 -14.29
N PRO A 268 6.81 4.88 -13.41
CA PRO A 268 8.19 4.99 -13.85
C PRO A 268 8.57 3.85 -14.80
N ALA A 269 9.36 4.14 -15.84
CA ALA A 269 9.63 3.20 -16.94
C ALA A 269 10.21 1.84 -16.50
N LEU A 270 10.98 1.80 -15.41
CA LEU A 270 11.55 0.58 -14.84
C LEU A 270 10.51 -0.41 -14.28
N PHE A 271 9.26 0.01 -14.12
CA PHE A 271 8.15 -0.81 -13.65
C PHE A 271 7.12 -1.12 -14.77
N GLY A 272 7.35 -0.66 -16.01
CA GLY A 272 6.50 -0.90 -17.18
C GLY A 272 6.09 0.35 -17.96
N GLY A 273 6.15 1.53 -17.33
CA GLY A 273 5.87 2.84 -17.93
C GLY A 273 4.39 3.18 -18.16
N ASP A 274 3.55 2.20 -18.50
CA ASP A 274 2.12 2.36 -18.79
C ASP A 274 1.40 1.03 -18.47
N LEU A 275 0.42 1.05 -17.54
CA LEU A 275 -0.25 -0.16 -17.05
C LEU A 275 -1.51 -0.53 -17.85
N ARG A 276 -2.14 0.44 -18.53
CA ARG A 276 -3.34 0.22 -19.39
C ARG A 276 -4.50 -0.46 -18.66
N ASN A 277 -4.60 -0.13 -17.37
CA ASN A 277 -5.57 -0.51 -16.35
C ASN A 277 -6.73 0.49 -16.22
N ASP A 278 -6.59 1.70 -16.79
CA ASP A 278 -7.53 2.80 -16.60
C ASP A 278 -8.93 2.57 -17.22
N GLY A 279 -9.92 3.33 -16.75
CA GLY A 279 -11.31 3.17 -17.18
C GLY A 279 -11.58 3.44 -18.67
N VAL A 280 -10.74 4.21 -19.36
CA VAL A 280 -10.80 4.43 -20.81
C VAL A 280 -10.17 3.27 -21.59
N ASP A 281 -9.07 2.68 -21.14
CA ASP A 281 -8.52 1.47 -21.78
C ASP A 281 -9.49 0.27 -21.62
N LEU A 282 -10.11 0.12 -20.45
CA LEU A 282 -11.06 -0.96 -20.18
C LEU A 282 -12.43 -0.75 -20.85
N TYR A 283 -12.98 0.46 -20.83
CA TYR A 283 -14.37 0.71 -21.26
C TYR A 283 -14.54 1.76 -22.38
N GLY A 284 -13.45 2.32 -22.89
CA GLY A 284 -13.44 3.26 -24.01
C GLY A 284 -14.30 4.50 -23.75
N LYS A 285 -14.91 5.01 -24.83
CA LYS A 285 -15.77 6.20 -24.79
C LYS A 285 -16.99 6.07 -23.88
N ALA A 286 -17.32 4.89 -23.35
CA ALA A 286 -18.41 4.69 -22.39
C ALA A 286 -18.04 5.16 -20.98
N ALA A 287 -16.76 5.15 -20.61
CA ALA A 287 -16.28 5.71 -19.34
C ALA A 287 -16.46 7.24 -19.35
N LYS A 288 -17.33 7.74 -18.46
CA LYS A 288 -17.64 9.18 -18.35
C LYS A 288 -17.25 9.76 -16.99
N PHE A 289 -17.37 8.97 -15.94
CA PHE A 289 -17.01 9.36 -14.58
C PHE A 289 -16.20 8.25 -13.93
N ARG A 290 -15.22 8.67 -13.14
CA ARG A 290 -14.38 7.85 -12.29
C ARG A 290 -14.91 7.97 -10.87
N LEU A 291 -15.12 6.86 -10.18
CA LEU A 291 -15.34 6.86 -8.73
C LEU A 291 -14.20 6.06 -8.12
N ARG A 292 -13.10 6.74 -7.80
CA ARG A 292 -11.93 6.14 -7.17
C ARG A 292 -12.17 6.03 -5.66
N VAL A 293 -11.80 4.90 -5.06
CA VAL A 293 -11.83 4.67 -3.62
C VAL A 293 -10.43 4.33 -3.11
N LEU A 294 -10.12 4.70 -1.87
CA LEU A 294 -8.81 4.47 -1.23
C LEU A 294 -8.95 3.48 -0.08
N THR A 295 -7.99 2.56 0.07
CA THR A 295 -8.04 1.38 0.94
C THR A 295 -6.92 1.37 1.99
N THR A 296 -7.15 0.76 3.17
CA THR A 296 -6.16 0.64 4.26
C THR A 296 -5.05 -0.41 4.06
N GLY A 297 -4.88 -0.96 2.85
CA GLY A 297 -3.76 -1.87 2.63
C GLY A 297 -3.75 -2.73 1.37
N GLY A 298 -4.37 -2.24 0.30
CA GLY A 298 -4.68 -3.07 -0.87
C GLY A 298 -5.88 -3.96 -0.57
N PHE A 299 -6.72 -4.20 -1.58
CA PHE A 299 -7.92 -5.02 -1.47
C PHE A 299 -7.79 -6.21 -2.40
N SER A 300 -7.84 -7.41 -1.83
CA SER A 300 -7.90 -8.66 -2.57
C SER A 300 -9.10 -9.50 -2.12
N PRO A 301 -9.64 -10.41 -2.94
CA PRO A 301 -10.77 -11.27 -2.58
C PRO A 301 -10.49 -12.31 -1.50
N ASP A 302 -9.23 -12.67 -1.29
CA ASP A 302 -8.80 -13.73 -0.37
C ASP A 302 -7.39 -13.52 0.23
N GLY A 303 -6.69 -12.43 -0.07
CA GLY A 303 -5.32 -12.16 0.37
C GLY A 303 -4.24 -12.39 -0.70
N ILE A 304 -4.60 -12.98 -1.83
CA ILE A 304 -3.68 -13.28 -2.95
C ILE A 304 -4.31 -12.94 -4.31
N ARG A 305 -5.54 -13.39 -4.58
CA ARG A 305 -6.16 -13.27 -5.90
C ARG A 305 -6.29 -11.80 -6.32
N SER A 306 -6.01 -11.54 -7.59
CA SER A 306 -6.28 -10.25 -8.20
C SER A 306 -7.77 -9.91 -8.24
N LEU A 307 -8.16 -8.65 -8.00
CA LEU A 307 -9.50 -8.19 -8.38
C LEU A 307 -9.68 -8.21 -9.89
N TYR A 308 -10.90 -8.46 -10.36
CA TYR A 308 -11.21 -8.44 -11.80
C TYR A 308 -12.05 -7.20 -12.17
N PRO A 309 -11.91 -6.66 -13.39
CA PRO A 309 -12.82 -5.64 -13.93
C PRO A 309 -14.31 -5.99 -13.87
N THR A 310 -14.66 -7.27 -13.75
CA THR A 310 -16.03 -7.79 -13.62
C THR A 310 -16.50 -8.01 -12.17
N ASP A 311 -15.62 -7.88 -11.17
CA ASP A 311 -15.89 -8.28 -9.79
C ASP A 311 -16.75 -7.30 -8.98
N TYR A 312 -17.07 -6.12 -9.51
CA TYR A 312 -17.86 -5.07 -8.84
C TYR A 312 -19.05 -5.61 -8.03
N ARG A 313 -19.85 -6.52 -8.63
CA ARG A 313 -21.07 -7.08 -8.00
C ARG A 313 -20.78 -7.96 -6.77
N LYS A 314 -19.57 -8.51 -6.63
CA LYS A 314 -19.17 -9.32 -5.46
C LYS A 314 -18.81 -8.46 -4.25
N PHE A 315 -18.41 -7.21 -4.45
CA PHE A 315 -17.78 -6.40 -3.40
C PHE A 315 -18.46 -5.06 -3.11
N PHE A 316 -19.01 -4.38 -4.13
CA PHE A 316 -19.39 -2.97 -4.03
C PHE A 316 -20.87 -2.68 -4.33
N GLN A 317 -21.36 -1.59 -3.76
CA GLN A 317 -22.59 -0.91 -4.18
C GLN A 317 -22.37 0.61 -4.19
N VAL A 318 -22.44 1.23 -5.37
CA VAL A 318 -22.60 2.68 -5.52
C VAL A 318 -24.02 3.06 -5.14
N VAL A 319 -24.17 4.03 -4.24
CA VAL A 319 -25.47 4.53 -3.76
C VAL A 319 -25.61 6.00 -4.11
N ALA A 320 -26.66 6.31 -4.88
CA ALA A 320 -27.08 7.66 -5.18
C ALA A 320 -28.33 8.05 -4.37
N ARG A 321 -28.51 9.34 -4.09
CA ARG A 321 -29.67 9.89 -3.38
C ARG A 321 -30.42 10.90 -4.26
N SER A 322 -31.68 10.61 -4.56
CA SER A 322 -32.57 11.49 -5.36
C SER A 322 -32.83 12.83 -4.68
N ARG A 323 -33.43 13.78 -5.40
CA ARG A 323 -33.98 15.03 -4.82
C ARG A 323 -35.01 14.76 -3.72
N SER A 324 -35.85 13.74 -3.89
CA SER A 324 -36.82 13.27 -2.88
C SER A 324 -36.19 12.49 -1.71
N GLY A 325 -34.86 12.36 -1.66
CA GLY A 325 -34.15 11.67 -0.59
C GLY A 325 -34.09 10.14 -0.71
N LYS A 326 -34.78 9.54 -1.69
CA LYS A 326 -34.76 8.09 -1.98
C LYS A 326 -33.36 7.62 -2.37
N LEU A 327 -32.92 6.52 -1.78
CA LEU A 327 -31.67 5.86 -2.13
C LEU A 327 -31.86 4.95 -3.36
N VAL A 328 -30.97 5.07 -4.33
CA VAL A 328 -30.88 4.21 -5.52
C VAL A 328 -29.54 3.48 -5.45
N ARG A 329 -29.58 2.15 -5.30
CA ARG A 329 -28.40 1.28 -5.23
C ARG A 329 -28.10 0.70 -6.61
N LEU A 330 -26.93 1.02 -7.16
CA LEU A 330 -26.48 0.57 -8.48
C LEU A 330 -25.80 -0.81 -8.34
N ILE A 331 -26.57 -1.85 -8.03
CA ILE A 331 -26.05 -3.18 -7.66
C ILE A 331 -25.47 -3.96 -8.87
N THR A 332 -26.11 -3.88 -10.03
CA THR A 332 -25.77 -4.69 -11.21
C THR A 332 -24.99 -3.84 -12.22
N PRO A 333 -23.75 -4.22 -12.60
CA PRO A 333 -23.06 -3.64 -13.76
C PRO A 333 -23.91 -3.75 -15.03
N GLY A 334 -23.68 -2.88 -16.02
CA GLY A 334 -24.40 -2.90 -17.29
C GLY A 334 -25.84 -2.37 -17.22
N LYS A 335 -26.50 -2.42 -16.06
CA LYS A 335 -27.87 -1.92 -15.85
C LYS A 335 -27.92 -0.40 -15.76
N THR A 336 -28.87 0.19 -16.49
CA THR A 336 -29.19 1.62 -16.39
C THR A 336 -30.13 1.88 -15.22
N TYR A 337 -29.73 2.75 -14.31
CA TYR A 337 -30.53 3.26 -13.20
C TYR A 337 -30.98 4.68 -13.51
N ARG A 338 -32.19 5.05 -13.06
CA ARG A 338 -32.72 6.42 -13.20
C ARG A 338 -32.70 7.11 -11.84
N ILE A 339 -31.99 8.22 -11.74
CA ILE A 339 -31.94 9.09 -10.55
C ILE A 339 -32.45 10.45 -10.99
N ASP A 340 -33.56 10.91 -10.40
CA ASP A 340 -34.27 12.13 -10.80
C ASP A 340 -34.56 12.17 -12.33
N GLY A 341 -34.98 11.02 -12.90
CA GLY A 341 -35.23 10.84 -14.34
C GLY A 341 -33.98 10.65 -15.21
N HIS A 342 -32.79 10.94 -14.69
CA HIS A 342 -31.53 10.93 -15.43
C HIS A 342 -30.78 9.57 -15.33
N PRO A 343 -30.14 9.09 -16.42
CA PRO A 343 -29.48 7.78 -16.43
C PRO A 343 -28.10 7.79 -15.76
N LEU A 344 -27.78 6.72 -15.04
CA LEU A 344 -26.44 6.37 -14.53
C LEU A 344 -26.27 4.84 -14.54
N ARG A 345 -25.07 4.35 -14.82
CA ARG A 345 -24.74 2.92 -14.92
C ARG A 345 -23.28 2.66 -14.53
N VAL A 346 -23.06 1.63 -13.72
CA VAL A 346 -21.73 1.05 -13.47
C VAL A 346 -21.33 0.18 -14.66
N LEU A 347 -20.09 0.34 -15.13
CA LEU A 347 -19.51 -0.51 -16.17
C LEU A 347 -18.76 -1.70 -15.57
N GLY A 348 -17.96 -1.45 -14.53
CA GLY A 348 -17.21 -2.44 -13.76
C GLY A 348 -16.10 -1.76 -12.96
N LEU A 349 -15.00 -2.47 -12.71
CA LEU A 349 -13.81 -1.96 -12.04
C LEU A 349 -12.69 -1.62 -13.04
N ALA A 350 -11.89 -0.62 -12.73
CA ALA A 350 -10.61 -0.29 -13.37
C ALA A 350 -9.57 -0.01 -12.27
N ASP A 351 -8.32 0.26 -12.66
CA ASP A 351 -7.16 0.30 -11.75
C ASP A 351 -7.07 -1.03 -10.97
N VAL A 352 -7.18 -2.12 -11.73
CA VAL A 352 -7.06 -3.51 -11.27
C VAL A 352 -6.33 -4.37 -12.33
N GLY A 353 -5.47 -3.76 -13.15
CA GLY A 353 -4.85 -4.39 -14.33
C GLY A 353 -5.61 -4.32 -15.66
N ILE A 354 -5.04 -4.92 -16.70
CA ILE A 354 -5.45 -4.75 -18.11
C ILE A 354 -6.79 -5.42 -18.47
N LYS A 355 -7.45 -4.92 -19.52
CA LYS A 355 -8.62 -5.59 -20.10
C LYS A 355 -8.27 -6.94 -20.74
N GLN A 356 -9.03 -7.99 -20.42
CA GLN A 356 -8.93 -9.31 -21.04
C GLN A 356 -10.31 -9.84 -21.50
N ALA A 357 -10.32 -10.87 -22.35
CA ALA A 357 -11.54 -11.54 -22.81
C ALA A 357 -12.18 -12.40 -21.70
N SER A 358 -11.35 -12.99 -20.85
CA SER A 358 -11.71 -13.74 -19.64
C SER A 358 -10.70 -13.44 -18.55
N TYR A 359 -11.13 -13.51 -17.28
CA TYR A 359 -10.28 -13.30 -16.11
C TYR A 359 -10.21 -14.61 -15.33
N ASP A 360 -9.00 -15.03 -14.95
CA ASP A 360 -8.73 -16.26 -14.21
C ASP A 360 -7.69 -16.02 -13.11
N ALA A 361 -7.30 -17.09 -12.40
CA ALA A 361 -6.43 -16.98 -11.23
C ALA A 361 -5.02 -16.43 -11.53
N CYS A 362 -4.62 -16.33 -12.80
CA CYS A 362 -3.34 -15.75 -13.22
C CYS A 362 -3.45 -14.31 -13.74
N TYR A 363 -4.64 -13.72 -13.70
CA TYR A 363 -4.84 -12.32 -14.04
C TYR A 363 -3.92 -11.41 -13.22
N ARG A 364 -3.29 -10.44 -13.89
CA ARG A 364 -2.28 -9.55 -13.28
C ARG A 364 -2.89 -8.18 -13.04
N GLU A 365 -3.15 -7.92 -11.77
CA GLU A 365 -3.45 -6.61 -11.20
C GLU A 365 -2.13 -5.90 -10.83
N ASP A 366 -2.22 -4.59 -10.65
CA ASP A 366 -1.20 -3.62 -10.20
C ASP A 366 -1.01 -3.64 -8.66
N HIS A 367 -2.10 -3.89 -7.95
CA HIS A 367 -2.24 -4.14 -6.51
C HIS A 367 -1.91 -2.92 -5.64
N ASP A 368 -2.24 -1.71 -6.12
CA ASP A 368 -2.14 -0.50 -5.32
C ASP A 368 -3.26 -0.38 -4.26
N ASN A 369 -3.34 0.78 -3.59
CA ASN A 369 -4.33 1.03 -2.55
C ASN A 369 -5.62 1.67 -3.08
N GLN A 370 -5.79 1.86 -4.39
CA GLN A 370 -6.95 2.47 -5.01
C GLN A 370 -7.70 1.48 -5.92
N ILE A 371 -8.98 1.77 -6.15
CA ILE A 371 -9.81 1.03 -7.10
C ILE A 371 -10.75 2.02 -7.78
N ASP A 372 -10.88 1.92 -9.10
CA ASP A 372 -11.84 2.69 -9.87
C ASP A 372 -13.15 1.95 -10.08
N ILE A 373 -14.27 2.55 -9.68
CA ILE A 373 -15.60 2.13 -10.12
C ILE A 373 -16.00 3.00 -11.31
N VAL A 374 -15.96 2.43 -12.51
CA VAL A 374 -16.19 3.18 -13.75
C VAL A 374 -17.67 3.37 -14.03
N LEU A 375 -18.08 4.63 -14.26
CA LEU A 375 -19.46 5.03 -14.45
C LEU A 375 -19.72 5.63 -15.83
N SER A 376 -20.91 5.35 -16.36
CA SER A 376 -21.45 5.89 -17.61
C SER A 376 -22.83 6.53 -17.38
N GLY A 377 -23.22 7.44 -18.27
CA GLY A 377 -24.51 8.12 -18.21
C GLY A 377 -24.38 9.63 -18.07
N SER A 378 -25.25 10.23 -17.28
CA SER A 378 -25.40 11.69 -17.19
C SER A 378 -24.76 12.30 -15.95
N ILE A 379 -24.20 13.51 -16.09
CA ILE A 379 -23.60 14.24 -14.95
C ILE A 379 -24.64 14.58 -13.87
N LYS A 380 -25.88 14.92 -14.24
CA LYS A 380 -26.97 15.21 -13.29
C LYS A 380 -27.29 14.03 -12.36
N ALA A 381 -27.08 12.79 -12.82
CA ALA A 381 -27.22 11.60 -12.00
C ALA A 381 -25.91 11.27 -11.25
N ALA A 382 -24.73 11.47 -11.85
CA ALA A 382 -23.45 11.32 -11.18
C ALA A 382 -23.32 12.27 -9.96
N GLU A 383 -23.77 13.52 -10.08
CA GLU A 383 -23.85 14.51 -8.98
C GLU A 383 -24.70 14.06 -7.78
N ARG A 384 -25.46 12.95 -7.91
CA ARG A 384 -26.32 12.36 -6.87
C ARG A 384 -25.66 11.17 -6.14
N VAL A 385 -24.49 10.68 -6.58
CA VAL A 385 -23.72 9.65 -5.87
C VAL A 385 -23.27 10.18 -4.50
N ARG A 386 -23.44 9.38 -3.43
CA ARG A 386 -23.13 9.79 -2.05
C ARG A 386 -22.28 8.80 -1.27
N THR A 387 -22.39 7.51 -1.59
CA THR A 387 -21.75 6.45 -0.80
C THR A 387 -21.31 5.30 -1.71
N VAL A 388 -20.17 4.69 -1.42
CA VAL A 388 -19.85 3.31 -1.82
C VAL A 388 -19.97 2.44 -0.58
N VAL A 389 -20.73 1.35 -0.69
CA VAL A 389 -20.93 0.37 0.38
C VAL A 389 -20.18 -0.90 0.02
N ILE A 390 -19.46 -1.46 0.99
CA ILE A 390 -18.98 -2.84 0.95
C ILE A 390 -19.92 -3.66 1.84
N PRO A 391 -20.77 -4.55 1.29
CA PRO A 391 -21.69 -5.33 2.11
C PRO A 391 -21.02 -6.44 2.92
N ALA A 392 -19.81 -6.85 2.50
CA ALA A 392 -18.97 -7.95 3.00
C ALA A 392 -19.59 -9.37 2.94
N THR A 393 -20.88 -9.53 3.21
CA THR A 393 -21.54 -10.84 3.30
C THR A 393 -23.00 -10.82 2.83
N GLY A 394 -23.51 -12.01 2.49
CA GLY A 394 -24.90 -12.25 2.10
C GLY A 394 -25.20 -11.85 0.65
N ASN A 395 -26.30 -12.35 0.07
CA ASN A 395 -26.75 -12.00 -1.30
C ASN A 395 -25.66 -12.11 -2.39
N GLY A 396 -24.71 -13.04 -2.25
CA GLY A 396 -23.57 -13.20 -3.16
C GLY A 396 -22.50 -12.10 -3.06
N TYR A 397 -22.47 -11.34 -1.96
CA TYR A 397 -21.33 -10.50 -1.61
C TYR A 397 -20.27 -11.29 -0.84
N GLN A 398 -19.01 -10.91 -1.03
CA GLN A 398 -17.82 -11.46 -0.40
C GLN A 398 -17.05 -10.33 0.31
N PRO A 399 -16.22 -10.65 1.33
CA PRO A 399 -15.33 -9.67 1.93
C PRO A 399 -14.09 -9.43 1.07
N LEU A 400 -13.30 -8.44 1.46
CA LEU A 400 -11.97 -8.16 0.91
C LEU A 400 -10.93 -8.30 2.02
N TYR A 401 -9.71 -8.64 1.66
CA TYR A 401 -8.59 -8.94 2.55
C TYR A 401 -7.37 -8.11 2.15
N ASN A 402 -6.55 -7.78 3.14
CA ASN A 402 -5.18 -7.35 2.90
C ASN A 402 -4.37 -8.52 2.31
N PRO A 403 -3.19 -8.29 1.74
CA PRO A 403 -2.16 -9.31 1.62
C PRO A 403 -2.01 -10.13 2.92
N GLY A 404 -1.58 -11.39 2.83
CA GLY A 404 -1.54 -12.29 3.98
C GLY A 404 -2.91 -12.84 4.44
N GLY A 405 -3.97 -12.65 3.66
CA GLY A 405 -5.24 -13.38 3.82
C GLY A 405 -5.11 -14.89 3.46
N PRO A 406 -6.18 -15.69 3.64
CA PRO A 406 -6.13 -17.15 3.57
C PRO A 406 -5.84 -17.77 2.20
N GLY A 407 -6.01 -17.02 1.11
CA GLY A 407 -6.01 -17.57 -0.25
C GLY A 407 -7.16 -18.55 -0.51
N THR A 408 -7.01 -19.37 -1.54
CA THR A 408 -7.96 -20.44 -1.88
C THR A 408 -7.66 -21.77 -1.16
N THR A 409 -6.42 -21.94 -0.67
CA THR A 409 -5.94 -23.16 -0.01
C THR A 409 -5.20 -22.86 1.30
N PRO A 410 -5.92 -22.41 2.35
CA PRO A 410 -5.33 -22.10 3.65
C PRO A 410 -4.76 -23.35 4.34
N VAL A 411 -3.68 -23.17 5.09
CA VAL A 411 -3.03 -24.22 5.89
C VAL A 411 -3.64 -24.28 7.28
N THR A 412 -4.00 -25.48 7.74
CA THR A 412 -4.55 -25.71 9.08
C THR A 412 -3.59 -25.22 10.16
N GLY A 413 -4.10 -24.44 11.12
CA GLY A 413 -3.32 -23.89 12.24
C GLY A 413 -2.55 -22.61 11.91
N VAL A 414 -2.64 -22.09 10.68
CA VAL A 414 -2.08 -20.77 10.32
C VAL A 414 -3.15 -19.69 10.49
N HIS A 415 -2.79 -18.60 11.18
CA HIS A 415 -3.63 -17.39 11.23
C HIS A 415 -3.32 -16.50 10.01
N TYR A 416 -4.39 -16.10 9.33
CA TYR A 416 -4.35 -15.19 8.19
C TYR A 416 -4.96 -13.84 8.57
N THR A 417 -4.77 -12.82 7.73
CA THR A 417 -5.49 -11.55 7.93
C THR A 417 -7.00 -11.78 7.80
N SER A 418 -7.74 -11.17 8.72
CA SER A 418 -9.18 -11.24 8.82
C SER A 418 -9.88 -10.49 7.68
N PRO A 419 -11.12 -10.87 7.35
CA PRO A 419 -11.91 -10.19 6.33
C PRO A 419 -12.19 -8.73 6.69
N GLY A 420 -12.32 -7.89 5.67
CA GLY A 420 -12.69 -6.50 5.77
C GLY A 420 -14.17 -6.30 6.10
N PRO A 421 -14.51 -5.34 6.99
CA PRO A 421 -15.86 -5.21 7.50
C PRO A 421 -16.86 -4.67 6.46
N ARG A 422 -18.14 -4.99 6.71
CA ARG A 422 -19.26 -4.27 6.11
C ARG A 422 -19.12 -2.78 6.44
N SER A 423 -18.93 -1.97 5.41
CA SER A 423 -18.55 -0.57 5.56
C SER A 423 -19.23 0.34 4.54
N SER A 424 -19.20 1.64 4.77
CA SER A 424 -19.85 2.66 3.93
C SER A 424 -19.00 3.91 3.84
N GLN A 425 -18.36 4.11 2.70
CA GLN A 425 -17.49 5.25 2.42
C GLN A 425 -18.29 6.40 1.82
N LYS A 426 -18.21 7.59 2.42
CA LYS A 426 -18.77 8.82 1.84
C LYS A 426 -17.96 9.22 0.61
N ILE A 427 -18.67 9.65 -0.44
CA ILE A 427 -18.06 10.06 -1.72
C ILE A 427 -18.03 11.58 -1.82
N VAL A 428 -16.83 12.13 -1.99
CA VAL A 428 -16.59 13.54 -2.33
C VAL A 428 -16.98 13.76 -3.80
N ASN A 429 -17.76 14.81 -4.07
CA ASN A 429 -18.15 15.17 -5.43
C ASN A 429 -17.15 16.14 -6.05
N ALA A 430 -16.31 15.61 -6.95
CA ALA A 430 -15.24 16.30 -7.66
C ALA A 430 -15.54 16.38 -9.19
N LEU A 431 -16.82 16.52 -9.57
CA LEU A 431 -17.25 16.60 -10.97
C LEU A 431 -17.02 17.98 -11.63
N ARG A 432 -16.67 19.00 -10.81
CA ARG A 432 -16.43 20.40 -11.23
C ARG A 432 -14.96 20.80 -11.04
N ASP A 433 -14.47 20.65 -9.82
CA ASP A 433 -13.04 20.63 -9.50
C ASP A 433 -12.67 19.15 -9.27
N PRO A 434 -11.73 18.55 -10.05
CA PRO A 434 -11.33 17.16 -9.89
C PRO A 434 -10.64 16.87 -8.54
N MET A 435 -10.26 17.91 -7.80
CA MET A 435 -9.46 17.81 -6.58
C MET A 435 -8.15 17.05 -6.83
N THR A 436 -7.39 17.52 -7.82
CA THR A 436 -6.09 16.95 -8.19
C THR A 436 -4.96 17.98 -8.11
N VAL A 437 -3.71 17.50 -8.03
CA VAL A 437 -2.50 18.32 -8.09
C VAL A 437 -1.55 17.80 -9.16
N THR A 438 -0.81 18.71 -9.79
CA THR A 438 0.35 18.37 -10.62
C THR A 438 1.56 19.07 -10.03
N TYR A 439 2.64 18.31 -9.84
CA TYR A 439 3.92 18.79 -9.35
C TYR A 439 5.03 18.00 -10.06
N ALA A 440 5.99 18.71 -10.63
CA ALA A 440 7.26 18.12 -11.02
C ALA A 440 8.37 18.98 -10.41
N ALA A 441 9.36 18.36 -9.77
CA ALA A 441 10.61 19.05 -9.51
C ALA A 441 11.24 19.45 -10.86
N ARG A 442 11.82 20.65 -10.91
CA ARG A 442 12.62 21.12 -12.05
C ARG A 442 14.03 20.57 -11.96
#